data_AF-A0A090R1Z0-F1
#
_entry.id   AF-A0A090R1Z0-F1
#
_cell.length_a   1.000
_cell.length_b   1.000
_cell.length_c   1.000
_cell.angle_alpha   90.00
_cell.angle_beta   90.00
_cell.angle_gamma   90.00
#
_symmetry.space_group_name_H-M   'P 1'
#
loop_
_entity.id
_entity.type
_entity.pdbx_description
1 polymer ?
#
loop_
_entity_poly.entity_id
_entity_poly.type
_entity_poly.pdbx_seq_one_letter_code
_entity_poly.pdbx_strand_id
1 'polypeptide(L)'
;MLNGSLTAGTGLFVTLFLVRWFGFNYKQAVALTLVSVGLFWNGIGAAAMYVAGAEIYWPWIPVLLLGSLCGGYLGAHWATQKSNTLIKRCFEALTLLIGVKLLIGF
;
A
#
# COMPACT_ATOMS: atom_id res chain seq x y z
N MET A 1 21.07 -4.89 4.85
CA MET A 1 20.07 -5.33 3.87
C MET A 1 18.76 -5.62 4.61
N LEU A 2 17.93 -4.61 4.80
CA LEU A 2 16.54 -4.78 5.20
C LEU A 2 15.73 -4.32 4.00
N ASN A 3 15.36 -5.30 3.17
CA ASN A 3 14.56 -5.05 1.98
C ASN A 3 13.19 -4.55 2.45
N GLY A 4 12.61 -3.54 1.79
CA GLY A 4 11.30 -2.98 2.11
C GLY A 4 10.11 -3.95 1.95
N SER A 5 10.36 -5.26 1.86
CA SER A 5 9.36 -6.30 1.67
C SER A 5 8.38 -6.42 2.85
N LEU A 6 8.84 -6.11 4.08
CA LEU A 6 7.97 -6.10 5.27
C LEU A 6 6.90 -5.00 5.22
N THR A 7 7.15 -3.87 4.56
CA THR A 7 6.14 -2.78 4.44
C THR A 7 5.11 -3.06 3.35
N ALA A 8 5.46 -3.87 2.33
CA ALA A 8 4.54 -4.22 1.24
C ALA A 8 3.41 -5.17 1.68
N GLY A 9 3.66 -6.05 2.65
CA GLY A 9 2.69 -7.03 3.14
C GLY A 9 1.70 -6.51 4.19
N THR A 10 2.10 -5.51 4.99
CA THR A 10 1.26 -4.99 6.09
C THR A 10 -0.03 -4.36 5.59
N GLY A 11 0.01 -3.60 4.49
CA GLY A 11 -1.18 -3.01 3.88
C GLY A 11 -2.19 -4.07 3.46
N LEU A 12 -1.74 -5.15 2.81
CA LEU A 12 -2.61 -6.23 2.35
C LEU A 12 -3.32 -6.91 3.53
N PHE A 13 -2.57 -7.18 4.60
CA PHE A 13 -3.10 -7.77 5.82
C PHE A 13 -4.13 -6.87 6.50
N VAL A 14 -3.84 -5.56 6.62
CA VAL A 14 -4.76 -4.58 7.21
C VAL A 14 -6.05 -4.47 6.38
N THR A 15 -5.97 -4.50 5.05
CA THR A 15 -7.17 -4.50 4.21
C THR A 15 -8.04 -5.73 4.48
N LEU A 16 -7.46 -6.93 4.53
CA LEU A 16 -8.20 -8.16 4.83
C LEU A 16 -8.80 -8.13 6.25
N PHE A 17 -8.06 -7.62 7.22
CA PHE A 17 -8.55 -7.44 8.59
C PHE A 17 -9.76 -6.50 8.64
N LEU A 18 -9.70 -5.36 7.95
CA LEU A 18 -10.81 -4.40 7.86
C LEU A 18 -12.06 -5.00 7.20
N VAL A 19 -11.88 -5.82 6.15
CA VAL A 19 -13.00 -6.54 5.53
C VAL A 19 -13.59 -7.58 6.49
N ARG A 20 -12.74 -8.39 7.14
CA ARG A 20 -13.18 -9.57 7.89
C ARG A 20 -13.73 -9.25 9.29
N TRP A 21 -13.17 -8.25 9.95
CA TRP A 21 -13.50 -7.88 11.33
C TRP A 21 -14.53 -6.77 11.40
N PHE A 22 -14.41 -5.75 10.55
CA PHE A 22 -15.31 -4.59 10.54
C PHE A 22 -16.41 -4.67 9.47
N GLY A 23 -16.38 -5.69 8.61
CA GLY A 23 -17.40 -5.89 7.58
C GLY A 23 -17.37 -4.85 6.46
N PHE A 24 -16.26 -4.12 6.28
CA PHE A 24 -16.15 -3.11 5.24
C PHE A 24 -16.13 -3.73 3.84
N ASN A 25 -16.71 -3.02 2.88
CA ASN A 25 -16.55 -3.36 1.46
C ASN A 25 -15.10 -3.17 1.04
N TYR A 26 -14.62 -3.97 0.08
CA TYR A 26 -13.24 -3.93 -0.42
C TYR A 26 -12.80 -2.52 -0.84
N LYS A 27 -13.67 -1.73 -1.49
CA LYS A 27 -13.38 -0.31 -1.79
C LYS A 27 -13.02 0.51 -0.54
N GLN A 28 -13.83 0.39 0.51
CA GLN A 28 -13.66 1.14 1.76
C GLN A 28 -12.43 0.66 2.52
N ALA A 29 -12.22 -0.66 2.60
CA ALA A 29 -11.08 -1.25 3.27
C ALA A 29 -9.75 -0.87 2.61
N VAL A 30 -9.69 -0.89 1.27
CA VAL A 30 -8.50 -0.46 0.52
C VAL A 30 -8.25 1.04 0.72
N ALA A 31 -9.27 1.88 0.62
CA ALA A 31 -9.13 3.33 0.84
C ALA A 31 -8.60 3.65 2.24
N LEU A 32 -9.18 3.03 3.28
CA LEU A 32 -8.74 3.21 4.65
C LEU A 32 -7.31 2.71 4.87
N THR A 33 -6.94 1.59 4.25
CA THR A 33 -5.57 1.07 4.30
C THR A 33 -4.58 2.03 3.65
N LEU A 34 -4.91 2.63 2.51
CA LEU A 34 -4.03 3.60 1.84
C LEU A 34 -3.80 4.85 2.70
N VAL A 35 -4.81 5.30 3.45
CA VAL A 35 -4.66 6.42 4.38
C VAL A 35 -3.86 5.98 5.62
N SER A 36 -4.29 4.93 6.32
CA SER A 36 -3.67 4.52 7.58
C SER A 36 -2.28 3.93 7.41
N VAL A 37 -2.12 2.96 6.53
CA VAL A 37 -0.83 2.28 6.31
C VAL A 37 -0.02 2.99 5.24
N GLY A 38 -0.65 3.32 4.12
CA GLY A 38 0.03 3.96 2.99
C GLY A 38 0.61 5.33 3.36
N LEU A 39 -0.19 6.22 3.95
CA LEU A 39 0.24 7.57 4.30
C LEU A 39 0.83 7.66 5.72
N PHE A 40 0.05 7.32 6.75
CA PHE A 40 0.49 7.57 8.13
C PHE A 40 1.61 6.64 8.59
N TRP A 41 1.45 5.32 8.44
CA TRP A 41 2.49 4.36 8.86
C TRP A 41 3.82 4.58 8.13
N ASN A 42 3.79 4.70 6.80
CA ASN A 42 5.01 4.97 6.04
C ASN A 42 5.56 6.37 6.29
N GLY A 43 4.71 7.39 6.46
CA GLY A 43 5.14 8.76 6.73
C GLY A 43 5.85 8.89 8.08
N ILE A 44 5.29 8.27 9.13
CA ILE A 44 5.91 8.20 10.45
C ILE A 44 7.21 7.39 10.38
N GLY A 45 7.21 6.26 9.68
CA GLY A 45 8.42 5.46 9.46
C GLY A 45 9.52 6.25 8.76
N ALA A 46 9.20 7.00 7.71
CA ALA A 46 10.14 7.86 7.00
C ALA A 46 10.69 8.98 7.91
N ALA A 47 9.83 9.63 8.70
CA ALA A 47 10.26 10.64 9.67
C ALA A 47 11.20 10.06 10.73
N ALA A 48 10.88 8.88 11.27
CA ALA A 48 11.74 8.18 12.22
C ALA A 48 13.10 7.82 11.61
N MET A 49 13.13 7.33 10.36
CA MET A 49 14.38 7.03 9.64
C MET A 49 15.21 8.28 9.37
N TYR A 50 14.57 9.41 9.05
CA TYR A 50 15.25 10.69 8.91
C TYR A 50 15.91 11.14 10.22
N VAL A 51 15.18 11.06 11.34
CA VAL A 51 15.71 11.39 12.68
C VAL A 51 16.84 10.43 13.08
N ALA A 52 16.76 9.16 12.68
CA ALA A 52 17.80 8.16 12.92
C ALA A 52 19.07 8.35 12.05
N GLY A 53 19.10 9.35 11.17
CA GLY A 53 20.27 9.69 10.35
C GLY A 53 20.40 8.86 9.07
N ALA A 54 19.30 8.31 8.54
CA ALA A 54 19.34 7.60 7.26
C ALA A 54 19.72 8.55 6.11
N GLU A 55 20.57 8.08 5.19
CA GLU A 55 20.93 8.83 3.99
C GLU A 55 19.72 8.95 3.05
N ILE A 56 19.27 10.18 2.82
CA ILE A 56 18.15 10.48 1.92
C ILE A 56 18.69 11.09 0.63
N TYR A 57 18.38 10.43 -0.50
CA TYR A 57 18.63 11.00 -1.81
C TYR A 57 17.51 11.98 -2.20
N TRP A 58 17.67 13.23 -1.79
CA TRP A 58 16.71 14.32 -2.00
C TRP A 58 16.25 14.53 -3.46
N PRO A 59 17.10 14.37 -4.49
CA PRO A 59 16.66 14.62 -5.88
C PRO A 59 15.57 13.65 -6.37
N TRP A 60 15.39 12.48 -5.75
CA TRP A 60 14.29 11.56 -6.11
C TRP A 60 12.95 11.93 -5.47
N ILE A 61 12.94 12.67 -4.35
CA ILE A 61 11.72 13.01 -3.62
C ILE A 61 10.66 13.63 -4.54
N PRO A 62 10.96 14.64 -5.40
CA PRO A 62 9.94 15.26 -6.24
C PRO A 62 9.32 14.29 -7.25
N VAL A 63 10.13 13.47 -7.93
CA VAL A 63 9.64 12.52 -8.93
C VAL A 63 8.84 11.38 -8.29
N LEU A 64 9.25 10.92 -7.09
CA LEU A 64 8.52 9.91 -6.33
C LEU A 64 7.17 10.45 -5.82
N LEU A 65 7.14 11.71 -5.35
CA LEU A 65 5.90 12.39 -4.96
C LEU A 65 4.95 12.54 -6.14
N LEU A 66 5.44 13.06 -7.27
CA LEU A 66 4.63 13.21 -8.47
C LEU A 66 4.10 11.86 -8.98
N GLY A 67 4.96 10.84 -9.05
CA GLY A 67 4.55 9.49 -9.45
C GLY A 67 3.50 8.89 -8.53
N SER A 68 3.67 9.05 -7.21
CA SER A 68 2.72 8.57 -6.20
C SER A 68 1.38 9.31 -6.27
N LEU A 69 1.40 10.63 -6.42
CA LEU A 69 0.19 11.45 -6.54
C LEU A 69 -0.57 11.14 -7.84
N CYS A 70 0.12 11.10 -8.98
CA CYS A 70 -0.49 10.78 -10.27
C CYS A 70 -1.04 9.34 -10.29
N GLY A 71 -0.24 8.36 -9.86
CA GLY A 71 -0.66 6.96 -9.80
C GLY A 71 -1.80 6.74 -8.81
N GLY A 72 -1.73 7.36 -7.63
CA GLY A 72 -2.76 7.30 -6.60
C GLY A 72 -4.08 7.91 -7.05
N TYR A 73 -4.05 9.09 -7.69
CA TYR A 73 -5.24 9.75 -8.21
C TYR A 73 -5.90 8.94 -9.32
N LEU A 74 -5.14 8.50 -10.33
CA LEU A 74 -5.67 7.70 -11.43
C LEU A 74 -6.22 6.35 -10.93
N GLY A 75 -5.50 5.69 -10.01
CA GLY A 75 -5.91 4.45 -9.38
C GLY A 75 -7.22 4.60 -8.59
N ALA A 76 -7.33 5.64 -7.76
CA ALA A 76 -8.55 5.92 -6.99
C ALA A 76 -9.73 6.30 -7.90
N HIS A 77 -9.47 7.10 -8.94
CA HIS A 77 -10.48 7.50 -9.91
C HIS A 77 -11.08 6.29 -10.65
N TRP A 78 -10.24 5.37 -11.12
CA TRP A 78 -10.71 4.14 -11.76
C TRP A 78 -11.35 3.16 -10.76
N ALA A 79 -10.80 3.01 -9.55
CA ALA A 79 -11.38 2.15 -8.52
C ALA A 79 -12.80 2.60 -8.13
N THR A 80 -13.07 3.90 -8.15
CA THR A 80 -14.41 4.42 -7.81
C THR A 80 -15.45 4.00 -8.84
N GLN A 81 -15.07 3.96 -10.13
CA GLN A 81 -15.95 3.62 -11.26
C GLN A 81 -16.18 2.11 -11.46
N LYS A 82 -15.37 1.23 -10.87
CA LYS A 82 -15.49 -0.23 -11.05
C LYS A 82 -16.33 -0.90 -9.95
N SER A 83 -16.79 -2.13 -10.19
CA SER A 83 -17.59 -2.86 -9.19
C SER A 83 -16.72 -3.33 -8.01
N ASN A 84 -17.33 -3.46 -6.82
CA ASN A 84 -16.64 -3.96 -5.62
C ASN A 84 -16.11 -5.39 -5.82
N THR A 85 -16.83 -6.22 -6.60
CA THR A 85 -16.41 -7.59 -6.94
C THR A 85 -15.13 -7.62 -7.78
N LEU A 86 -14.97 -6.68 -8.72
CA LEU A 86 -13.76 -6.59 -9.53
C LEU A 86 -12.56 -6.19 -8.66
N ILE A 87 -12.74 -5.21 -7.77
CA ILE A 87 -11.70 -4.80 -6.82
C ILE A 87 -11.30 -5.93 -5.90
N LYS A 88 -12.28 -6.69 -5.37
CA LYS A 88 -12.03 -7.90 -4.59
C LYS A 88 -11.15 -8.90 -5.35
N ARG A 89 -11.54 -9.26 -6.57
CA ARG A 89 -10.78 -10.23 -7.40
C ARG A 89 -9.36 -9.75 -7.69
N CYS A 90 -9.20 -8.49 -8.09
CA CYS A 90 -7.88 -7.91 -8.32
C CYS A 90 -7.03 -7.91 -7.04
N PHE A 91 -7.61 -7.56 -5.90
CA PHE A 91 -6.93 -7.52 -4.62
C PHE A 91 -6.49 -8.92 -4.16
N GLU A 92 -7.39 -9.91 -4.22
CA GLU A 92 -7.07 -11.30 -3.87
C GLU A 92 -6.00 -11.88 -4.81
N ALA A 93 -6.10 -11.64 -6.12
CA ALA A 93 -5.08 -12.05 -7.08
C ALA A 93 -3.72 -11.40 -6.77
N LEU A 94 -3.68 -10.09 -6.51
CA LEU A 94 -2.46 -9.38 -6.14
C LEU A 94 -1.86 -9.94 -4.84
N THR A 95 -2.70 -10.21 -3.86
CA THR A 95 -2.28 -10.75 -2.55
C THR A 95 -1.67 -12.14 -2.70
N LEU A 96 -2.29 -13.01 -3.51
CA LEU A 96 -1.75 -14.33 -3.82
C LEU A 96 -0.45 -14.25 -4.60
N LEU A 97 -0.36 -13.37 -5.62
CA LEU A 97 0.85 -13.18 -6.40
C LEU A 97 2.01 -12.68 -5.53
N ILE A 98 1.77 -11.71 -4.65
CA ILE A 98 2.78 -11.19 -3.72
C ILE A 98 3.16 -12.28 -2.71
N GLY A 99 2.18 -13.02 -2.17
CA GLY A 99 2.43 -14.13 -1.26
C GLY A 99 3.30 -15.21 -1.90
N VAL A 100 2.99 -15.63 -3.12
CA VAL A 100 3.78 -16.59 -3.89
C VAL A 100 5.18 -16.03 -4.18
N LYS A 101 5.30 -14.75 -4.58
CA LYS A 101 6.60 -14.10 -4.79
C LYS A 101 7.47 -14.15 -3.54
N LEU A 102 6.89 -13.86 -2.36
CA LEU A 102 7.62 -13.88 -1.09
C LEU A 102 8.04 -15.31 -0.68
N LEU A 103 7.24 -16.33 -1.01
CA LEU A 103 7.59 -17.72 -0.74
C LEU A 103 8.67 -18.27 -1.67
N ILE A 104 8.69 -17.83 -2.94
CA ILE A 104 9.63 -18.30 -3.95
C ILE A 104 10.94 -17.51 -3.95
N GLY A 105 10.96 -16.25 -3.46
CA GLY A 105 12.12 -15.36 -3.56
C GLY A 105 12.48 -14.61 -2.27
N PHE A 106 13.39 -15.21 -1.51
CA PHE A 106 14.41 -14.56 -0.68
C PHE A 106 15.60 -14.15 -1.56
#